data_AF-A0A511MC32-F1
#
_entry.id   AF-A0A511MC32-F1
#
_cell.length_a   1.000
_cell.length_b   1.000
_cell.length_c   1.000
_cell.angle_alpha   90.00
_cell.angle_beta   90.00
_cell.angle_gamma   90.00
#
_symmetry.space_group_name_H-M   'P 1'
#
loop_
_entity.id
_entity.type
_entity.pdbx_description
1 polymer ?
#
loop_
_entity_poly.entity_id
_entity_poly.type
_entity_poly.pdbx_seq_one_letter_code
_entity_poly.pdbx_strand_id
1 'polypeptide(L)' 'MTAPAWQAHPVDRPDCSCFRPWRRSVSYRTAAEEVAINDLRGELALTSTPNWGMILRRGLIQLTEHDHAVIAAAMSGE' A
#
# COMPACT_ATOMS: atom_id res chain seq x y z
N MET A 1 -14.46 27.44 -0.45
CA MET A 1 -14.18 26.13 0.17
C MET A 1 -12.83 25.67 -0.36
N THR A 2 -11.83 25.55 0.51
CA THR A 2 -10.47 25.13 0.13
C THR A 2 -10.46 23.61 -0.07
N ALA A 3 -9.89 23.15 -1.18
CA ALA A 3 -9.66 21.72 -1.38
C ALA A 3 -8.82 21.14 -0.22
N PRO A 4 -9.15 19.94 0.30
CA PRO A 4 -8.34 19.33 1.36
C PRO A 4 -6.91 19.10 0.88
N ALA A 5 -5.93 19.19 1.79
CA ALA A 5 -4.48 19.12 1.46
C ALA A 5 -4.06 17.85 0.71
N TRP A 6 -4.83 16.77 0.84
CA TRP A 6 -4.61 15.51 0.13
C TRP A 6 -5.21 15.48 -1.28
N GLN A 7 -5.98 16.48 -1.73
CA GLN A 7 -6.52 16.51 -3.09
C GLN A 7 -5.42 16.86 -4.10
N ALA A 8 -5.25 16.04 -5.14
CA ALA A 8 -4.29 16.34 -6.18
C ALA A 8 -4.81 17.45 -7.09
N HIS A 9 -3.93 18.39 -7.45
CA HIS A 9 -4.23 19.32 -8.53
C HIS A 9 -4.28 18.58 -9.87
N PRO A 10 -5.21 18.95 -10.76
CA PRO A 10 -5.20 18.46 -12.13
C PRO A 10 -3.85 18.75 -12.80
N VAL A 11 -3.34 17.79 -13.56
CA VAL A 11 -2.10 17.92 -14.33
C VAL A 11 -2.46 17.91 -15.80
N ASP A 12 -2.16 19.00 -16.50
CA ASP A 12 -2.30 19.08 -17.94
C ASP A 12 -1.20 18.25 -18.61
N ARG A 13 -1.58 17.43 -19.58
CA ARG A 13 -0.67 16.61 -20.36
C ARG A 13 -0.39 17.26 -21.73
N PRO A 14 0.73 16.89 -22.39
CA PRO A 14 1.10 17.44 -23.70
C PRO A 14 0.08 17.16 -24.82
N ASP A 15 -0.77 16.16 -24.65
CA ASP A 15 -1.87 15.79 -25.56
C ASP A 15 -3.17 16.58 -25.29
N CYS A 16 -3.07 17.69 -24.54
CA CYS A 16 -4.21 18.49 -24.09
C CYS A 16 -5.22 17.72 -23.22
N SER A 17 -4.86 16.54 -22.70
CA SER A 17 -5.69 15.80 -21.73
C SER A 17 -5.39 16.24 -20.30
N CYS A 18 -6.40 16.18 -19.43
CA CYS A 18 -6.28 16.53 -18.02
C CYS A 18 -6.22 15.26 -17.17
N PHE A 19 -5.07 14.95 -16.58
CA PHE A 19 -4.93 13.86 -15.62
C PHE A 19 -5.28 14.34 -14.22
N ARG A 20 -6.26 13.69 -13.59
CA ARG A 20 -6.67 13.97 -12.21
C ARG A 20 -6.38 12.74 -11.35
N PRO A 21 -5.24 12.69 -10.63
CA PRO A 21 -4.93 11.54 -9.81
C PRO A 21 -5.94 11.39 -8.69
N TRP A 22 -6.44 10.16 -8.48
CA TRP A 22 -7.25 9.85 -7.32
C TRP A 22 -6.36 9.72 -6.08
N ARG A 23 -6.84 10.24 -4.95
CA ARG A 23 -6.19 10.14 -3.64
C ARG A 23 -7.24 9.83 -2.58
N ARG A 24 -6.86 9.06 -1.57
CA ARG A 24 -7.70 8.72 -0.43
C ARG A 24 -7.04 9.20 0.85
N SER A 25 -7.82 9.82 1.73
CA SER A 25 -7.38 10.11 3.09
C SER A 25 -7.22 8.80 3.85
N VAL A 26 -6.07 8.59 4.49
CA VAL A 26 -5.78 7.42 5.32
C VAL A 26 -5.28 7.88 6.69
N SER A 27 -5.59 7.09 7.72
CA SER A 27 -5.04 7.24 9.06
C SER A 27 -4.15 6.03 9.33
N TYR A 28 -2.96 6.27 9.87
CA TYR A 28 -2.03 5.22 10.24
C TYR A 28 -2.24 4.81 11.70
N ARG A 29 -2.08 3.51 11.99
CA ARG A 29 -2.01 3.04 13.38
C ARG A 29 -0.67 3.46 13.95
N THR A 30 -0.67 4.25 15.01
CA THR A 30 0.56 4.83 15.59
C THR A 30 1.37 3.84 16.44
N ALA A 31 0.78 2.72 16.83
CA ALA A 31 1.45 1.66 17.58
C ALA A 31 2.09 0.58 16.68
N ALA A 32 1.95 0.71 15.36
CA ALA A 32 2.52 -0.26 14.43
C ALA A 32 4.01 0.03 14.23
N GLU A 33 4.85 -0.98 14.43
CA GLU A 33 6.30 -0.92 14.26
C GLU A 33 6.73 -1.57 12.94
N GLU A 34 7.94 -1.23 12.48
CA GLU A 34 8.51 -1.81 11.27
C GLU A 34 8.88 -3.29 11.48
N VAL A 35 8.52 -4.13 10.52
CA VAL A 35 8.91 -5.55 10.46
C VAL A 35 9.50 -5.84 9.09
N ALA A 36 10.66 -6.49 9.06
CA ALA A 36 11.28 -6.86 7.79
C ALA A 36 10.44 -7.94 7.10
N ILE A 37 10.07 -7.72 5.83
CA ILE A 37 9.28 -8.68 5.04
C ILE A 37 9.97 -10.06 4.92
N ASN A 38 11.30 -10.10 5.06
CA ASN A 38 12.06 -11.36 5.05
C ASN A 38 11.75 -12.23 6.28
N ASP A 39 11.42 -11.63 7.42
CA ASP A 39 11.09 -12.36 8.65
C ASP A 39 9.74 -13.08 8.53
N LEU A 40 8.84 -12.58 7.67
CA LEU A 40 7.50 -13.12 7.44
C LEU A 40 7.41 -14.00 6.18
N ARG A 41 8.49 -14.13 5.40
CA ARG A 41 8.45 -14.71 4.05
C ARG A 41 7.88 -16.14 3.99
N GLY A 42 8.10 -16.93 5.05
CA GLY A 42 7.61 -18.31 5.15
C GLY A 42 6.11 -18.44 5.36
N GLU A 43 5.44 -17.35 5.77
CA GLU A 43 4.04 -17.36 6.19
C GLU A 43 3.11 -16.63 5.22
N LEU A 44 3.65 -15.73 4.40
CA LEU A 44 2.87 -14.90 3.48
C LEU A 44 2.60 -15.59 2.14
N ALA A 45 1.34 -15.61 1.73
CA ALA A 45 0.94 -15.99 0.38
C ALA A 45 1.59 -15.06 -0.67
N LEU A 46 1.72 -13.76 -0.36
CA LEU A 46 2.41 -12.77 -1.19
C LEU A 46 3.80 -13.23 -1.64
N THR A 47 4.57 -13.85 -0.76
CA THR A 47 5.97 -14.23 -1.01
C THR A 47 6.16 -15.71 -1.36
N SER A 48 5.07 -16.46 -1.51
CA SER A 48 5.08 -17.91 -1.78
C SER A 48 5.59 -18.29 -3.18
N THR A 49 5.67 -17.33 -4.11
CA THR A 49 6.08 -17.57 -5.50
C THR A 49 7.39 -16.85 -5.84
N PRO A 50 8.20 -17.39 -6.77
CA PRO A 50 9.39 -16.70 -7.27
C PRO A 50 9.03 -15.34 -7.88
N ASN A 51 9.95 -14.37 -7.78
CA ASN A 51 9.77 -13.01 -8.32
C ASN A 51 8.55 -12.26 -7.75
N TRP A 52 8.09 -12.61 -6.54
CA TRP A 52 6.95 -11.96 -5.87
C TRP A 52 7.03 -10.42 -5.84
N GLY A 53 8.24 -9.85 -5.77
CA GLY A 53 8.46 -8.39 -5.81
C GLY A 53 7.94 -7.71 -7.08
N MET A 54 7.73 -8.46 -8.17
CA MET A 54 7.09 -7.95 -9.39
C MET A 54 5.66 -7.46 -9.14
N ILE A 55 4.92 -8.10 -8.23
CA ILE A 55 3.54 -7.74 -7.90
C ILE A 55 3.48 -6.34 -7.26
N LEU A 56 4.48 -5.99 -6.45
CA LEU A 56 4.57 -4.70 -5.76
C LEU A 56 4.75 -3.51 -6.71
N ARG A 57 5.18 -3.75 -7.95
CA ARG A 57 5.31 -2.69 -8.98
C ARG A 57 3.97 -2.10 -9.43
N ARG A 58 2.84 -2.69 -9.03
CA ARG A 58 1.48 -2.16 -9.27
C ARG A 58 1.10 -0.99 -8.36
N GLY A 59 1.89 -0.72 -7.32
CA GLY A 59 1.67 0.38 -6.37
C GLY A 59 0.68 0.02 -5.25
N LEU A 60 -0.51 -0.49 -5.60
CA LEU A 60 -1.48 -1.00 -4.63
C LEU A 60 -1.92 -2.41 -5.03
N ILE A 61 -1.94 -3.31 -4.05
CA ILE A 61 -2.38 -4.69 -4.20
C ILE A 61 -3.32 -5.06 -3.06
N GLN A 62 -4.22 -6.00 -3.33
CA GLN A 62 -5.01 -6.61 -2.29
C GLN A 62 -4.20 -7.72 -1.62
N LEU A 63 -4.17 -7.70 -0.29
CA LEU A 63 -3.66 -8.81 0.51
C LEU A 63 -4.78 -9.81 0.76
N THR A 64 -4.40 -11.08 0.97
CA THR A 64 -5.32 -12.07 1.53
C THR A 64 -5.65 -11.72 2.98
N GLU A 65 -6.74 -12.24 3.51
CA GLU A 65 -7.09 -12.08 4.93
C GLU A 65 -5.99 -12.65 5.84
N HIS A 66 -5.41 -13.79 5.44
CA HIS A 66 -4.29 -14.44 6.12
C HIS A 66 -3.05 -13.54 6.17
N ASP A 67 -2.58 -13.03 5.02
CA ASP A 67 -1.39 -12.18 4.96
C ASP A 67 -1.58 -10.90 5.78
N HIS A 68 -2.77 -10.29 5.70
CA HIS A 68 -3.09 -9.12 6.51
C HIS A 68 -3.04 -9.44 8.02
N ALA A 69 -3.55 -10.58 8.46
CA ALA A 69 -3.51 -10.99 9.86
C ALA A 69 -2.07 -11.22 10.35
N VAL A 70 -1.24 -11.93 9.58
CA VAL A 70 0.18 -12.17 9.90
C VAL A 70 0.94 -10.84 10.02
N ILE A 71 0.76 -9.93 9.05
CA ILE A 71 1.43 -8.63 9.06
C ILE A 71 0.94 -7.77 10.24
N ALA A 72 -0.37 -7.74 10.51
CA ALA A 72 -0.93 -6.94 11.60
C ALA A 72 -0.41 -7.40 12.97
N ALA A 73 -0.37 -8.72 13.20
CA ALA A 73 0.15 -9.32 14.42
C ALA A 73 1.64 -9.02 14.59
N ALA A 74 2.44 -9.18 13.53
CA ALA A 74 3.87 -8.90 13.57
C ALA A 74 4.17 -7.42 13.85
N MET A 75 3.44 -6.49 13.23
CA MET A 75 3.67 -5.05 13.39
C MET A 75 3.12 -4.47 14.69
N SER A 76 2.08 -5.07 15.28
CA SER A 76 1.37 -4.47 16.44
C SER A 76 1.48 -5.30 17.72
N GLY A 77 1.93 -6.56 17.64
CA GLY A 77 2.01 -7.46 18.78
C GLY A 77 0.66 -7.96 19.33
N GLU A 78 -0.43 -7.76 18.58
CA GLU A 78 -1.79 -8.26 18.88
C GLU A 78 -2.06 -9.64 18.29
#